data_AF-A0A2M8N9T1-F1
#
_entry.id   AF-A0A2M8N9T1-F1
#
_cell.length_a   1.000
_cell.length_b   1.000
_cell.length_c   1.000
_cell.angle_alpha   90.00
_cell.angle_beta   90.00
_cell.angle_gamma   90.00
#
_symmetry.space_group_name_H-M   'P 1'
#
loop_
_entity.id
_entity.type
_entity.pdbx_description
1 polymer ?
#
loop_
_entity_poly.entity_id
_entity_poly.type
_entity_poly.pdbx_seq_one_letter_code
_entity_poly.pdbx_strand_id
1 'polypeptide(L)'
;AMRFNIQGWGRYKDIFLGATDHEKFDDTLRMTISGTKQQRQRLEEKLNQLYQQKRLVYGIHASQRALVTCIVFDYFGRQVHFVDGEDGGYTLAARQMKERLNQLSGH
;
A
#
# COMPACT_ATOMS: atom_id res chain seq x y z
N ALA A 1 -5.01 -20.13 27.69
CA ALA A 1 -5.56 -19.08 28.57
C ALA A 1 -4.84 -17.76 28.28
N MET A 2 -5.51 -16.81 27.62
CA MET A 2 -5.10 -15.40 27.62
C MET A 2 -6.18 -14.66 28.40
N ARG A 3 -5.79 -14.19 29.58
CA ARG A 3 -6.66 -13.89 30.72
C ARG A 3 -6.74 -12.38 30.93
N PHE A 4 -6.93 -11.63 29.85
CA PHE A 4 -7.21 -10.20 29.90
C PHE A 4 -8.38 -9.90 28.95
N ASN A 5 -9.56 -9.80 29.55
CA ASN A 5 -10.80 -9.35 28.92
C ASN A 5 -10.71 -7.83 28.68
N ILE A 6 -9.92 -7.41 27.70
CA ILE A 6 -9.99 -6.04 27.18
C ILE A 6 -11.19 -5.96 26.24
N GLN A 7 -12.37 -5.73 26.83
CA GLN A 7 -13.59 -5.27 26.16
C GLN A 7 -13.27 -3.97 25.40
N GLY A 8 -12.85 -4.11 24.15
CA GLY A 8 -12.43 -2.95 23.37
C GLY A 8 -11.88 -3.27 21.99
N TRP A 9 -11.50 -4.53 21.71
CA TRP A 9 -10.94 -4.92 20.41
C TRP A 9 -11.82 -4.58 19.21
N GLY A 10 -13.15 -4.73 19.30
CA GLY A 10 -14.05 -4.35 18.21
C GLY A 10 -13.95 -2.85 17.90
N ARG A 11 -14.12 -2.02 18.94
CA ARG A 11 -14.05 -0.55 18.82
C ARG A 11 -12.64 -0.05 18.47
N TYR A 12 -11.60 -0.70 18.96
CA TYR A 12 -10.21 -0.41 18.61
C TYR A 12 -9.91 -0.74 17.16
N LYS A 13 -10.46 -1.86 16.64
CA LYS A 13 -10.35 -2.22 15.23
C LYS A 13 -11.02 -1.18 14.33
N ASP A 14 -12.19 -0.67 14.74
CA ASP A 14 -12.88 0.39 13.99
C ASP A 14 -12.06 1.69 13.98
N ILE A 15 -11.50 2.09 15.13
CA ILE A 15 -10.61 3.26 15.24
C ILE A 15 -9.36 3.06 14.36
N PHE A 16 -8.74 1.89 14.43
CA PHE A 16 -7.55 1.55 13.65
C PHE A 16 -7.84 1.64 12.14
N LEU A 17 -8.92 1.02 11.67
CA LEU A 17 -9.33 1.08 10.27
C LEU A 17 -9.65 2.51 9.82
N GLY A 18 -10.37 3.29 10.64
CA GLY A 18 -10.72 4.68 10.34
C GLY A 18 -9.53 5.64 10.33
N ALA A 19 -8.45 5.28 11.04
CA ALA A 19 -7.22 6.08 11.13
C ALA A 19 -6.09 5.56 10.23
N THR A 20 -6.35 4.53 9.42
CA THR A 20 -5.37 3.93 8.50
C THR A 20 -5.47 4.54 7.12
N ASP A 21 -4.34 4.99 6.58
CA ASP A 21 -4.29 5.33 5.16
C ASP A 21 -4.46 4.06 4.31
N HIS A 22 -5.25 4.19 3.25
CA HIS A 22 -5.42 3.13 2.25
C HIS A 22 -5.06 3.63 0.85
N GLU A 23 -5.14 4.95 0.62
CA GLU A 23 -4.83 5.61 -0.65
C GLU A 23 -4.08 6.91 -0.38
N LYS A 24 -2.97 7.12 -1.11
CA LYS A 24 -2.22 8.37 -1.12
C LYS A 24 -2.30 8.97 -2.52
N PHE A 25 -2.71 10.23 -2.59
CA PHE A 25 -2.87 10.98 -3.83
C PHE A 25 -2.04 12.27 -3.75
N ASP A 26 -0.80 12.21 -4.23
CA ASP A 26 0.14 13.33 -4.32
C ASP A 26 0.73 13.41 -5.74
N ASP A 27 -0.13 13.73 -6.72
CA ASP A 27 0.11 13.62 -8.18
C ASP A 27 0.43 12.20 -8.68
N THR A 28 0.63 11.26 -7.76
CA THR A 28 0.83 9.83 -7.97
C THR A 28 -0.14 9.07 -7.07
N LEU A 29 -0.76 8.02 -7.60
CA LEU A 29 -1.53 7.08 -6.79
C LEU A 29 -0.60 6.05 -6.15
N ARG A 30 -0.61 5.95 -4.82
CA ARG A 30 0.11 4.91 -4.07
C ARG A 30 -0.87 4.13 -3.20
N MET A 31 -0.81 2.81 -3.29
CA MET A 31 -1.70 1.90 -2.57
C MET A 31 -0.95 0.64 -2.13
N THR A 32 -1.30 0.13 -0.95
CA THR A 32 -0.94 -1.21 -0.50
C THR A 32 -2.18 -2.09 -0.54
N ILE A 33 -2.16 -3.15 -1.34
CA ILE A 33 -3.33 -3.99 -1.59
C ILE A 33 -2.99 -5.43 -1.21
N SER A 34 -3.85 -6.07 -0.41
CA SER A 34 -3.75 -7.50 -0.13
C SER A 34 -4.49 -8.32 -1.19
N GLY A 35 -3.94 -9.46 -1.56
CA GLY A 35 -4.55 -10.31 -2.57
C GLY A 35 -3.76 -11.59 -2.81
N THR A 36 -4.37 -12.51 -3.54
CA THR A 36 -3.74 -13.76 -3.97
C THR A 36 -2.75 -13.51 -5.11
N LYS A 37 -1.82 -14.46 -5.32
CA LYS A 37 -0.89 -14.44 -6.46
C LYS A 37 -1.62 -14.29 -7.81
N GLN A 38 -2.77 -14.95 -7.97
CA GLN A 38 -3.57 -14.89 -9.19
C GLN A 38 -4.18 -13.50 -9.40
N GLN A 39 -4.70 -12.86 -8.34
CA GLN A 39 -5.23 -11.50 -8.42
C GLN A 39 -4.12 -10.50 -8.78
N ARG A 40 -2.94 -10.64 -8.17
CA ARG A 40 -1.77 -9.81 -8.49
C ARG A 40 -1.38 -9.95 -9.96
N GLN A 41 -1.30 -11.18 -10.49
CA GLN A 41 -0.97 -11.41 -11.90
C GLN A 41 -1.96 -10.74 -12.85
N ARG A 42 -3.28 -10.86 -12.60
CA ARG A 42 -4.32 -10.19 -13.39
C ARG A 42 -4.19 -8.67 -13.36
N LEU A 43 -3.85 -8.11 -12.20
CA LEU A 43 -3.60 -6.67 -12.06
C LEU A 43 -2.37 -6.24 -12.87
N GLU A 44 -1.26 -6.98 -12.74
CA GLU A 44 -0.02 -6.72 -13.47
C GLU A 44 -0.23 -6.78 -14.99
N GLU A 45 -0.98 -7.77 -15.49
CA GLU A 45 -1.35 -7.88 -16.90
C GLU A 45 -2.10 -6.64 -17.38
N LYS A 46 -3.11 -6.18 -16.62
CA LYS A 46 -3.88 -4.99 -16.97
C LYS A 46 -3.04 -3.72 -16.97
N LEU A 47 -2.19 -3.53 -15.97
CA LEU A 47 -1.29 -2.39 -15.87
C LEU A 47 -0.26 -2.40 -17.00
N ASN A 48 0.30 -3.56 -17.33
CA ASN A 48 1.20 -3.72 -18.48
C ASN A 48 0.53 -3.34 -19.80
N GLN A 49 -0.71 -3.78 -20.05
CA GLN A 49 -1.46 -3.38 -21.25
C GLN A 49 -1.59 -1.85 -21.35
N LEU A 50 -1.91 -1.17 -20.25
CA LEU A 50 -2.05 0.28 -20.23
C LEU A 50 -0.72 1.01 -20.38
N TYR A 51 0.37 0.46 -19.84
CA TYR A 51 1.73 0.96 -20.05
C TYR A 51 2.15 0.86 -21.51
N GLN A 52 1.90 -0.28 -22.17
CA GLN A 52 2.20 -0.45 -23.61
C GLN A 52 1.39 0.51 -24.49
N GLN A 53 0.17 0.86 -24.06
CA GLN A 53 -0.66 1.88 -24.72
C GLN A 53 -0.20 3.32 -24.41
N LYS A 54 0.88 3.51 -23.64
CA LYS A 54 1.37 4.80 -23.14
C LYS A 54 0.32 5.59 -22.36
N ARG A 55 -0.65 4.91 -21.73
CA ARG A 55 -1.75 5.53 -20.99
C ARG A 55 -1.46 5.72 -19.51
N LEU A 56 -0.52 4.96 -18.95
CA LEU A 56 -0.07 5.11 -17.56
C LEU A 56 1.36 4.60 -17.42
N VAL A 57 2.05 5.09 -16.40
CA VAL A 57 3.31 4.52 -15.92
C VAL A 57 3.06 4.01 -14.51
N TYR A 58 3.56 2.82 -14.20
CA TYR A 58 3.38 2.22 -12.89
C TYR A 58 4.63 1.47 -12.45
N GLY A 59 4.72 1.23 -11.15
CA GLY A 59 5.59 0.23 -10.57
C GLY A 59 4.81 -0.55 -9.51
N ILE A 60 5.22 -1.79 -9.29
CA ILE A 60 4.61 -2.70 -8.33
C ILE A 60 5.71 -3.49 -7.63
N HIS A 61 5.56 -3.65 -6.32
CA HIS A 61 6.39 -4.53 -5.53
C HIS A 61 5.50 -5.43 -4.69
N ALA A 62 5.88 -6.69 -4.55
CA ALA A 62 5.11 -7.66 -3.80
C ALA A 62 5.87 -8.08 -2.55
N SER A 63 5.29 -7.75 -1.41
CA SER A 63 5.82 -8.07 -0.09
C SER A 63 5.02 -9.21 0.53
N GLN A 64 5.64 -10.02 1.40
CA GLN A 64 4.94 -11.10 2.11
C GLN A 64 4.13 -10.58 3.30
N ARG A 65 4.51 -9.42 3.84
CA ARG A 65 3.83 -8.75 4.95
C ARG A 65 3.69 -7.25 4.69
N ALA A 66 2.69 -6.67 5.35
CA ALA A 66 2.53 -5.22 5.44
C ALA A 66 3.16 -4.73 6.75
N LEU A 67 3.84 -3.58 6.66
CA LEU A 67 4.32 -2.81 7.79
C LEU A 67 3.33 -1.68 8.07
N VAL A 68 2.87 -1.62 9.31
CA VAL A 68 2.04 -0.51 9.79
C VAL A 68 2.90 0.37 10.70
N THR A 69 3.08 1.63 10.31
CA THR A 69 3.73 2.64 11.15
C THR A 69 2.67 3.49 11.82
N CYS A 70 2.60 3.41 13.15
CA CYS A 70 1.62 4.15 13.92
C CYS A 70 2.24 5.42 14.50
N ILE A 71 1.67 6.59 14.17
CA ILE A 71 1.93 7.82 14.91
C ILE A 71 0.80 7.99 15.91
N VAL A 72 1.11 7.82 17.19
CA VAL A 72 0.13 7.89 18.28
C VAL A 72 0.35 9.17 19.06
N PHE A 73 -0.61 10.10 18.97
CA PHE A 73 -0.67 11.29 19.82
C PHE A 73 -1.55 11.06 21.06
N ASP A 74 -2.54 10.17 20.96
CA ASP A 74 -3.45 9.75 22.03
C ASP A 74 -3.93 8.31 21.75
N TYR A 75 -3.99 7.47 22.78
CA TYR A 75 -4.51 6.10 22.71
C TYR A 75 -5.97 5.99 22.24
N PHE A 76 -6.79 7.04 22.42
CA PHE A 76 -8.26 6.98 22.20
C PHE A 76 -8.83 7.96 21.17
N GLY A 77 -8.01 8.65 20.36
CA GLY A 77 -8.61 9.53 19.34
C GLY A 77 -7.70 10.21 18.32
N ARG A 78 -6.38 10.23 18.51
CA ARG A 78 -5.45 10.89 17.57
C ARG A 78 -4.33 9.94 17.20
N GLN A 79 -4.60 9.13 16.19
CA GLN A 79 -3.65 8.19 15.62
C GLN A 79 -3.67 8.35 14.10
N VAL A 80 -2.52 8.18 13.47
CA VAL A 80 -2.40 8.03 12.02
C VAL A 80 -1.59 6.76 11.78
N HIS A 81 -2.17 5.83 11.03
CA HIS A 81 -1.50 4.58 10.67
C HIS A 81 -1.11 4.63 9.20
N PHE A 82 0.20 4.48 8.95
CA PHE A 82 0.74 4.38 7.60
C PHE A 82 0.95 2.93 7.22
N VAL A 83 0.52 2.53 6.03
CA VAL A 83 0.67 1.16 5.54
C VAL A 83 1.61 1.14 4.33
N ASP A 84 2.62 0.28 4.41
CA ASP A 84 3.53 -0.05 3.31
C ASP A 84 3.84 -1.56 3.31
N GLY A 85 4.45 -2.07 2.25
CA GLY A 85 5.02 -3.42 2.22
C GLY A 85 6.35 -3.50 2.98
N GLU A 86 6.63 -4.66 3.57
CA GLU A 86 7.98 -4.95 4.09
C GLU A 86 9.02 -5.02 2.95
N ASP A 87 10.30 -5.05 3.32
CA ASP A 87 11.45 -5.22 2.40
C ASP A 87 11.55 -4.16 1.28
N GLY A 88 11.06 -2.96 1.55
CA GLY A 88 11.24 -1.79 0.69
C GLY A 88 9.98 -1.28 0.01
N GLY A 89 8.88 -2.04 0.00
CA GLY A 89 7.52 -1.54 -0.27
C GLY A 89 7.41 -0.53 -1.42
N TYR A 90 6.89 0.66 -1.11
CA TYR A 90 6.74 1.77 -2.06
C TYR A 90 8.07 2.21 -2.69
N THR A 91 9.19 2.07 -2.00
CA THR A 91 10.51 2.46 -2.53
C THR A 91 10.88 1.60 -3.74
N LEU A 92 10.67 0.29 -3.65
CA LEU A 92 10.95 -0.63 -4.77
C LEU A 92 9.93 -0.48 -5.91
N ALA A 93 8.66 -0.27 -5.58
CA ALA A 93 7.64 0.04 -6.57
C ALA A 93 7.97 1.35 -7.32
N ALA A 94 8.35 2.40 -6.60
CA ALA A 94 8.72 3.69 -7.19
C ALA A 94 9.98 3.58 -8.07
N ARG A 95 10.95 2.74 -7.69
CA ARG A 95 12.12 2.45 -8.52
C ARG A 95 11.72 1.87 -9.87
N GLN A 96 10.89 0.83 -9.90
CA GLN A 96 10.39 0.25 -11.15
C GLN A 96 9.60 1.27 -11.99
N MET A 97 8.78 2.11 -11.34
CA MET A 97 8.03 3.16 -12.01
C MET A 97 8.95 4.17 -12.71
N LYS A 98 10.01 4.63 -12.03
CA LYS A 98 10.99 5.57 -12.59
C LYS A 98 11.79 4.96 -13.74
N GLU A 99 12.18 3.70 -13.62
CA GLU A 99 12.86 2.96 -14.70
C GLU A 99 11.98 2.94 -15.97
N ARG A 100 10.68 2.66 -15.83
CA ARG A 100 9.71 2.71 -16.93
C ARG A 100 9.47 4.12 -17.48
N LEU A 101 9.42 5.12 -16.61
CA LEU A 101 9.30 6.51 -17.05
C LEU A 101 10.49 6.92 -17.94
N ASN A 102 11.71 6.57 -17.54
CA ASN A 102 12.91 6.84 -18.32
C ASN A 102 12.92 6.13 -19.68
N GLN A 103 12.36 4.91 -19.77
CA GLN A 103 12.21 4.19 -21.03
C GLN A 103 11.27 4.90 -22.02
N LEU A 104 10.23 5.57 -21.52
CA LEU A 104 9.31 6.35 -22.35
C LEU A 104 9.89 7.71 -22.76
N SER A 105 10.67 8.35 -21.89
CA SER A 105 11.31 9.66 -22.17
C SER A 105 12.54 9.58 -23.08
N GLY A 106 13.08 8.37 -23.30
CA GLY A 106 14.22 8.13 -24.19
C GLY A 106 13.87 7.88 -25.66
N HIS A 107 12.60 8.08 -26.06
CA HIS A 107 12.11 8.11 -27.44
C HIS A 107 11.69 9.53 -27.81
#